data_AF-A0A5M6DIG2-F1
#
_entry.id   AF-A0A5M6DIG2-F1
#
_cell.length_a   1.000
_cell.length_b   1.000
_cell.length_c   1.000
_cell.angle_alpha   90.00
_cell.angle_beta   90.00
_cell.angle_gamma   90.00
#
_symmetry.space_group_name_H-M   'P 1'
#
loop_
_entity.id
_entity.type
_entity.pdbx_description
1 polymer ?
#
loop_
_entity_poly.entity_id
_entity_poly.type
_entity_poly.pdbx_seq_one_letter_code
_entity_poly.pdbx_strand_id
1 'polypeptide(L)'
;MRLIYLLAVLAAMAQFASAGVLASRFNYSTGSTYHLLESTTWTASQAEARRLGGDLVTIDDLDENNWVYDTFTPLVADAGGLWIGLNDVANEGAFEWVSGEPVTFTNWTASEPNNSGPQGAENFAHIVTKPFLNFVLGEWNDVADNAAMRYGVVEVPGFIQNGSFETPDVSPGRLFGFGDSIGGWNVVSGNTAFLIDQVTNTGEPVDGNQFIEIHGDTIQQTVTGLKVGQRYKLTYYATARTLPDYFGSGSIIATIGGETDHYDYFLPSGSYLYNSPVSPWARRDVEFIAADTTASLTFSGTAAGPLGAIDAVRITAVPEPSTAAIFLLGGMLGMAIRPKRNASAITRPLVK
;
A
#
# COMPACT_ATOMS: atom_id res chain seq x y z
N MET A 1 0.54 -27.26 -46.17
CA MET A 1 -0.38 -27.14 -45.02
C MET A 1 0.35 -26.99 -43.68
N ARG A 2 1.37 -26.10 -43.61
CA ARG A 2 2.16 -25.80 -42.38
C ARG A 2 2.58 -24.32 -42.30
N LEU A 3 1.92 -23.45 -43.07
CA LEU A 3 2.26 -22.02 -43.16
C LEU A 3 1.11 -21.10 -42.69
N ILE A 4 -0.01 -21.67 -42.24
CA ILE A 4 -1.19 -20.92 -41.78
C ILE A 4 -1.24 -20.83 -40.24
N TYR A 5 -0.51 -21.69 -39.52
CA TYR A 5 -0.43 -21.63 -38.05
C TYR A 5 0.57 -20.60 -37.52
N LEU A 6 1.48 -20.08 -38.36
CA LEU A 6 2.44 -19.06 -37.92
C LEU A 6 1.88 -17.63 -37.96
N LEU A 7 0.78 -17.41 -38.70
CA LEU A 7 0.09 -16.11 -38.80
C LEU A 7 -1.00 -15.92 -37.73
N ALA A 8 -1.43 -16.99 -37.05
CA ALA A 8 -2.41 -16.91 -35.96
C ALA A 8 -1.76 -16.70 -34.57
N VAL A 9 -0.44 -16.87 -34.45
CA VAL A 9 0.30 -16.62 -33.19
C VAL A 9 0.92 -15.22 -33.14
N LEU A 10 0.98 -14.50 -34.28
CA LEU A 10 1.41 -13.10 -34.32
C LEU A 10 0.30 -12.08 -34.01
N ALA A 11 -0.95 -12.53 -33.82
CA ALA A 11 -2.09 -11.67 -33.50
C ALA A 11 -2.44 -11.61 -32.00
N ALA A 12 -1.61 -12.16 -31.11
CA ALA A 12 -1.83 -12.18 -29.65
C ALA A 12 -0.64 -11.63 -28.83
N MET A 13 0.20 -10.80 -29.43
CA MET A 13 1.23 -10.02 -28.70
C MET A 13 1.18 -8.55 -29.09
N ALA A 14 -0.02 -7.96 -29.14
CA ALA A 14 -0.13 -6.59 -28.68
C ALA A 14 0.10 -6.64 -27.17
N GLN A 15 1.38 -6.65 -26.76
CA GLN A 15 1.74 -6.13 -25.45
C GLN A 15 1.21 -4.70 -25.46
N PHE A 16 0.05 -4.47 -24.86
CA PHE A 16 -0.23 -3.15 -24.30
C PHE A 16 0.97 -2.86 -23.43
N ALA A 17 1.79 -1.88 -23.82
CA ALA A 17 2.86 -1.41 -22.96
C ALA A 17 2.16 -0.95 -21.68
N SER A 18 2.25 -1.78 -20.66
CA SER A 18 1.78 -1.47 -19.32
C SER A 18 2.63 -0.29 -18.83
N ALA A 19 1.97 0.78 -18.38
CA ALA A 19 2.68 1.95 -17.87
C ALA A 19 3.53 1.52 -16.67
N GLY A 20 4.81 1.88 -16.66
CA GLY A 20 5.68 1.55 -15.53
C GLY A 20 5.24 2.28 -14.25
N VAL A 21 5.48 1.67 -13.09
CA VAL A 21 5.32 2.35 -11.79
C VAL A 21 6.58 3.20 -11.52
N LEU A 22 6.41 4.52 -11.42
CA LEU A 22 7.47 5.49 -11.11
C LEU A 22 7.73 5.61 -9.61
N ALA A 23 6.68 5.56 -8.79
CA ALA A 23 6.78 5.71 -7.35
C ALA A 23 5.63 4.99 -6.64
N SER A 24 5.82 4.66 -5.37
CA SER A 24 4.77 4.11 -4.49
C SER A 24 4.81 4.79 -3.13
N ARG A 25 3.65 5.12 -2.58
CA ARG A 25 3.47 5.83 -1.30
C ARG A 25 2.30 5.23 -0.55
N PHE A 26 2.40 5.14 0.76
CA PHE A 26 1.30 4.69 1.62
C PHE A 26 0.62 5.92 2.21
N ASN A 27 -0.70 5.99 2.12
CA ASN A 27 -1.49 7.00 2.80
C ASN A 27 -2.06 6.38 4.08
N TYR A 28 -1.63 6.91 5.23
CA TYR A 28 -2.05 6.40 6.54
C TYR A 28 -3.50 6.76 6.88
N SER A 29 -4.05 7.81 6.27
CA SER A 29 -5.45 8.20 6.48
C SER A 29 -6.40 7.19 5.82
N THR A 30 -6.14 6.85 4.56
CA THR A 30 -7.00 5.91 3.80
C THR A 30 -6.62 4.45 4.03
N GLY A 31 -5.40 4.18 4.50
CA GLY A 31 -4.87 2.82 4.61
C GLY A 31 -4.48 2.21 3.27
N SER A 32 -4.54 2.97 2.18
CA SER A 32 -4.26 2.52 0.82
C SER A 32 -2.80 2.76 0.40
N THR A 33 -2.34 1.96 -0.56
CA THR A 33 -1.06 2.18 -1.25
C THR A 33 -1.31 2.83 -2.60
N TYR A 34 -0.66 3.96 -2.85
CA TYR A 34 -0.79 4.72 -4.08
C TYR A 34 0.43 4.52 -4.96
N HIS A 35 0.22 4.40 -6.26
CA HIS A 35 1.28 4.29 -7.25
C HIS A 35 1.17 5.40 -8.29
N LEU A 36 2.30 6.05 -8.58
CA LEU A 36 2.40 6.94 -9.72
C LEU A 36 2.86 6.14 -10.93
N LEU A 37 2.10 6.18 -12.02
CA LEU A 37 2.42 5.51 -13.28
C LEU A 37 3.16 6.46 -14.23
N GLU A 38 3.87 5.90 -15.20
CA GLU A 38 4.36 6.61 -16.37
C GLU A 38 3.21 7.26 -17.17
N SER A 39 3.54 8.31 -17.93
CA SER A 39 2.52 9.01 -18.69
C SER A 39 1.94 8.14 -19.80
N THR A 40 0.61 8.03 -19.81
CA THR A 40 -0.17 7.30 -20.81
C THR A 40 -1.62 7.82 -20.84
N THR A 41 -2.48 7.19 -21.63
CA THR A 41 -3.91 7.53 -21.68
C THR A 41 -4.61 7.12 -20.39
N TRP A 42 -5.75 7.75 -20.06
CA TRP A 42 -6.52 7.39 -18.88
C TRP A 42 -6.88 5.90 -18.89
N THR A 43 -7.36 5.40 -20.03
CA THR A 43 -7.77 4.00 -20.22
C THR A 43 -6.61 3.04 -20.00
N ALA A 44 -5.41 3.38 -20.47
CA ALA A 44 -4.22 2.56 -20.27
C ALA A 44 -3.73 2.60 -18.81
N SER A 45 -3.80 3.77 -18.16
CA SER A 45 -3.51 3.90 -16.73
C SER A 45 -4.48 3.07 -15.89
N GLN A 46 -5.77 3.08 -16.20
CA GLN A 46 -6.78 2.30 -15.51
C GLN A 46 -6.59 0.78 -15.70
N ALA A 47 -6.25 0.34 -16.92
CA ALA A 47 -5.92 -1.06 -17.17
C ALA A 47 -4.71 -1.51 -16.33
N GLU A 48 -3.71 -0.65 -16.17
CA GLU A 48 -2.56 -0.92 -15.32
C GLU A 48 -2.91 -0.90 -13.83
N ALA A 49 -3.76 0.04 -13.40
CA ALA A 49 -4.28 0.11 -12.04
C ALA A 49 -4.91 -1.22 -11.60
N ARG A 50 -5.78 -1.77 -12.47
CA ARG A 50 -6.41 -3.09 -12.27
C ARG A 50 -5.38 -4.22 -12.22
N ARG A 51 -4.29 -4.12 -12.98
CA ARG A 51 -3.17 -5.10 -12.93
C ARG A 51 -2.42 -5.04 -11.60
N LEU A 52 -2.29 -3.86 -11.01
CA LEU A 52 -1.70 -3.63 -9.68
C LEU A 52 -2.65 -4.04 -8.54
N GLY A 53 -3.92 -4.36 -8.84
CA GLY A 53 -4.92 -4.81 -7.88
C GLY A 53 -5.75 -3.68 -7.29
N GLY A 54 -5.75 -2.51 -7.92
CA GLY A 54 -6.53 -1.34 -7.51
C GLY A 54 -7.22 -0.67 -8.70
N ASP A 55 -7.43 0.63 -8.58
CA ASP A 55 -8.08 1.49 -9.57
C ASP A 55 -7.29 2.79 -9.71
N LEU A 56 -7.53 3.56 -10.77
CA LEU A 56 -7.20 4.98 -10.71
C LEU A 56 -7.92 5.58 -9.51
N VAL A 57 -7.20 6.41 -8.75
CA VAL A 57 -7.56 6.86 -7.41
C VAL A 57 -8.97 7.46 -7.33
N THR A 58 -9.71 7.04 -6.31
CA THR A 58 -10.93 7.72 -5.81
C THR A 58 -10.47 8.84 -4.88
N ILE A 59 -11.11 10.01 -4.92
CA ILE A 59 -10.82 11.09 -3.97
C ILE A 59 -12.06 11.36 -3.13
N ASP A 60 -11.99 11.00 -1.85
CA ASP A 60 -13.14 11.05 -0.94
C ASP A 60 -13.28 12.40 -0.23
N ASP A 61 -12.19 13.14 -0.07
CA ASP A 61 -12.18 14.45 0.57
C ASP A 61 -11.02 15.36 0.09
N LEU A 62 -10.98 16.57 0.65
CA LEU A 62 -9.96 17.56 0.32
C LEU A 62 -8.57 17.19 0.86
N ASP A 63 -8.48 16.47 1.97
CA ASP A 63 -7.19 16.10 2.57
C ASP A 63 -6.50 15.03 1.72
N GLU A 64 -7.25 14.04 1.25
CA GLU A 64 -6.77 13.07 0.27
C GLU A 64 -6.36 13.75 -1.05
N ASN A 65 -7.19 14.66 -1.57
CA ASN A 65 -6.86 15.42 -2.78
C ASN A 65 -5.50 16.13 -2.67
N ASN A 66 -5.32 16.88 -1.57
CA ASN A 66 -4.11 17.63 -1.31
C ASN A 66 -2.92 16.68 -1.10
N TRP A 67 -3.12 15.57 -0.38
CA TRP A 67 -2.09 14.56 -0.19
C TRP A 67 -1.63 13.97 -1.53
N VAL A 68 -2.54 13.60 -2.44
CA VAL A 68 -2.21 13.09 -3.78
C VAL A 68 -1.42 14.13 -4.57
N TYR A 69 -1.89 15.38 -4.58
CA TYR A 69 -1.23 16.48 -5.28
C TYR A 69 0.19 16.74 -4.74
N ASP A 70 0.35 16.96 -3.44
CA ASP A 70 1.64 17.29 -2.82
C ASP A 70 2.63 16.12 -2.87
N THR A 71 2.13 14.88 -2.85
CA THR A 71 2.96 13.68 -2.87
C THR A 71 3.56 13.40 -4.24
N PHE A 72 2.77 13.56 -5.31
CA PHE A 72 3.16 13.07 -6.63
C PHE A 72 3.58 14.16 -7.60
N THR A 73 3.06 15.38 -7.49
CA THR A 73 3.46 16.48 -8.39
C THR A 73 4.96 16.80 -8.37
N PRO A 74 5.70 16.74 -7.23
CA PRO A 74 7.13 17.01 -7.24
C PRO A 74 7.94 15.96 -8.02
N LEU A 75 7.39 14.77 -8.24
CA LEU A 75 8.04 13.68 -8.97
C LEU A 75 7.88 13.81 -10.49
N VAL A 76 6.94 14.64 -10.95
CA VAL A 76 6.61 14.85 -12.36
C VAL A 76 6.43 16.34 -12.65
N ALA A 77 7.47 17.13 -12.41
CA ALA A 77 7.44 18.59 -12.59
C ALA A 77 6.97 19.05 -13.98
N ASP A 78 7.14 18.18 -14.99
CA ASP A 78 6.71 18.46 -16.34
C ASP A 78 5.29 17.95 -16.71
N ALA A 79 4.57 17.32 -15.78
CA ALA A 79 3.24 16.78 -16.02
C ALA A 79 2.23 17.86 -16.45
N GLY A 80 1.35 17.47 -17.37
CA GLY A 80 0.14 18.22 -17.72
C GLY A 80 -1.04 17.95 -16.79
N GLY A 81 -0.93 16.94 -15.91
CA GLY A 81 -1.92 16.59 -14.90
C GLY A 81 -1.69 15.19 -14.31
N LEU A 82 -2.41 14.87 -13.24
CA LEU A 82 -2.47 13.51 -12.67
C LEU A 82 -3.84 12.90 -12.98
N TRP A 83 -3.90 11.76 -13.67
CA TRP A 83 -5.18 11.07 -13.85
C TRP A 83 -5.71 10.55 -12.53
N ILE A 84 -7.01 10.75 -12.33
CA ILE A 84 -7.80 10.20 -11.22
C ILE A 84 -8.95 9.35 -11.80
N GLY A 85 -9.60 8.53 -10.98
CA GLY A 85 -10.57 7.53 -11.45
C GLY A 85 -11.91 8.09 -11.92
N LEU A 86 -12.14 9.40 -11.83
CA LEU A 86 -13.43 10.03 -12.16
C LEU A 86 -13.60 10.19 -13.67
N ASN A 87 -14.75 9.75 -14.18
CA ASN A 87 -15.07 9.80 -15.61
C ASN A 87 -16.60 9.85 -15.84
N ASP A 88 -17.06 10.28 -17.00
CA ASP A 88 -18.49 10.27 -17.37
C ASP A 88 -18.77 9.49 -18.68
N VAL A 89 -17.87 8.57 -19.04
CA VAL A 89 -17.92 7.79 -20.28
C VAL A 89 -19.25 7.05 -20.47
N ALA A 90 -19.86 6.59 -19.38
CA ALA A 90 -21.13 5.87 -19.42
C ALA A 90 -22.32 6.79 -19.72
N ASN A 91 -22.31 8.03 -19.21
CA ASN A 91 -23.37 9.00 -19.38
C ASN A 91 -22.82 10.42 -19.23
N GLU A 92 -22.69 11.12 -20.36
CA GLU A 92 -22.21 12.49 -20.47
C GLU A 92 -22.84 13.43 -19.41
N GLY A 93 -21.97 14.16 -18.69
CA GLY A 93 -22.35 15.07 -17.61
C GLY A 93 -22.69 14.41 -16.28
N ALA A 94 -22.63 13.07 -16.19
CA ALA A 94 -22.81 12.30 -14.96
C ALA A 94 -21.53 11.53 -14.63
N PHE A 95 -20.61 12.21 -13.95
CA PHE A 95 -19.34 11.63 -13.52
C PHE A 95 -19.52 10.54 -12.46
N GLU A 96 -18.73 9.47 -12.57
CA GLU A 96 -18.66 8.33 -11.68
C GLU A 96 -17.20 7.89 -11.46
N TRP A 97 -16.91 7.32 -10.29
CA TRP A 97 -15.60 6.73 -10.00
C TRP A 97 -15.49 5.35 -10.66
N VAL A 98 -14.36 5.07 -11.29
CA VAL A 98 -14.08 3.75 -11.90
C VAL A 98 -13.97 2.61 -10.87
N SER A 99 -13.76 2.94 -9.59
CA SER A 99 -13.85 2.00 -8.47
C SER A 99 -15.29 1.51 -8.21
N GLY A 100 -16.29 2.29 -8.64
CA GLY A 100 -17.71 2.09 -8.35
C GLY A 100 -18.19 2.75 -7.06
N GLU A 101 -17.32 3.50 -6.37
CA GLU A 101 -17.68 4.27 -5.18
C GLU A 101 -18.59 5.46 -5.52
N PRO A 102 -19.48 5.87 -4.60
CA PRO A 102 -20.35 7.01 -4.84
C PRO A 102 -19.56 8.31 -4.89
N VAL A 103 -19.93 9.22 -5.81
CA VAL A 103 -19.32 10.56 -5.87
C VAL A 103 -19.89 11.43 -4.74
N THR A 104 -19.16 11.55 -3.63
CA THR A 104 -19.53 12.38 -2.46
C THR A 104 -18.74 13.67 -2.35
N PHE A 105 -17.62 13.78 -3.07
CA PHE A 105 -16.74 14.93 -3.08
C PHE A 105 -16.32 15.25 -4.52
N THR A 106 -16.21 16.55 -4.82
CA THR A 106 -15.65 17.03 -6.09
C THR A 106 -14.80 18.27 -5.87
N ASN A 107 -13.67 18.38 -6.56
CA ASN A 107 -12.78 19.54 -6.49
C ASN A 107 -12.54 20.19 -7.86
N TRP A 108 -13.59 20.35 -8.67
CA TRP A 108 -13.52 20.96 -9.99
C TRP A 108 -13.02 22.41 -9.94
N THR A 109 -12.20 22.79 -10.91
CA THR A 109 -11.83 24.18 -11.07
C THR A 109 -12.97 25.01 -11.64
N ALA A 110 -12.87 26.33 -11.51
CA ALA A 110 -13.96 27.22 -11.84
C ALA A 110 -14.36 27.09 -13.33
N SER A 111 -15.62 26.73 -13.56
CA SER A 111 -16.24 26.44 -14.86
C SER A 111 -15.99 25.04 -15.43
N GLU A 112 -15.37 24.14 -14.66
CA GLU A 112 -15.26 22.71 -15.00
C GLU A 112 -16.30 21.86 -14.26
N PRO A 113 -16.66 20.67 -14.80
CA PRO A 113 -16.27 20.16 -16.11
C PRO A 113 -17.01 20.88 -17.25
N ASN A 114 -16.32 21.21 -18.34
CA ASN A 114 -16.85 22.04 -19.42
C ASN A 114 -17.08 21.30 -20.75
N ASN A 115 -16.56 20.07 -20.86
CA ASN A 115 -16.56 19.25 -22.06
C ASN A 115 -16.14 20.01 -23.35
N SER A 116 -15.11 20.85 -23.26
CA SER A 116 -14.66 21.77 -24.32
C SER A 116 -13.96 21.10 -25.50
N GLY A 117 -13.65 19.81 -25.37
CA GLY A 117 -12.96 19.03 -26.40
C GLY A 117 -13.77 18.85 -27.70
N PRO A 118 -13.09 18.48 -28.81
CA PRO A 118 -13.77 18.26 -30.08
C PRO A 118 -14.85 17.17 -29.96
N GLN A 119 -16.10 17.51 -30.31
CA GLN A 119 -17.27 16.62 -30.22
C GLN A 119 -17.66 16.22 -28.79
N GLY A 120 -17.21 16.95 -27.76
CA GLY A 120 -17.55 16.64 -26.38
C GLY A 120 -16.90 15.34 -25.90
N ALA A 121 -15.58 15.25 -26.03
CA ALA A 121 -14.81 14.03 -25.77
C ALA A 121 -13.95 14.12 -24.49
N GLU A 122 -14.19 15.10 -23.63
CA GLU A 122 -13.46 15.28 -22.38
C GLU A 122 -14.16 14.53 -21.25
N ASN A 123 -13.91 13.22 -21.19
CA ASN A 123 -14.69 12.34 -20.31
C ASN A 123 -13.93 11.91 -19.06
N PHE A 124 -12.70 12.40 -18.85
CA PHE A 124 -11.79 11.88 -17.83
C PHE A 124 -11.20 13.00 -17.01
N ALA A 125 -11.30 12.88 -15.69
CA ALA A 125 -10.79 13.90 -14.79
C ALA A 125 -9.28 13.73 -14.53
N HIS A 126 -8.61 14.86 -14.36
CA HIS A 126 -7.24 14.92 -13.84
C HIS A 126 -7.10 16.01 -12.78
N ILE A 127 -6.14 15.87 -11.89
CA ILE A 127 -5.69 16.97 -11.02
C ILE A 127 -4.76 17.87 -11.83
N VAL A 128 -5.03 19.18 -11.82
CA VAL A 128 -4.25 20.19 -12.53
C VAL A 128 -2.91 20.42 -11.81
N THR A 129 -1.80 20.15 -12.51
CA THR A 129 -0.44 20.27 -11.96
C THR A 129 0.36 21.43 -12.54
N LYS A 130 -0.16 22.09 -13.58
CA LYS A 130 0.50 23.22 -14.23
C LYS A 130 -0.48 24.36 -14.46
N PRO A 131 -0.04 25.62 -14.28
CA PRO A 131 -0.90 26.77 -14.53
C PRO A 131 -1.33 26.80 -16.00
N PHE A 132 -2.63 26.82 -16.22
CA PHE A 132 -3.24 27.02 -17.53
C PHE A 132 -4.48 27.89 -17.36
N LEU A 133 -4.56 29.00 -18.10
CA LEU A 133 -5.65 29.98 -17.99
C LEU A 133 -5.94 30.40 -16.52
N ASN A 134 -7.17 30.18 -16.05
CA ASN A 134 -7.68 30.48 -14.71
C ASN A 134 -7.76 29.24 -13.81
N PHE A 135 -7.15 28.11 -14.20
CA PHE A 135 -7.17 26.89 -13.41
C PHE A 135 -6.34 27.04 -12.14
N VAL A 136 -6.88 26.54 -11.03
CA VAL A 136 -6.17 26.46 -9.77
C VAL A 136 -5.43 25.13 -9.71
N LEU A 137 -4.17 25.16 -9.26
CA LEU A 137 -3.39 23.95 -9.07
C LEU A 137 -4.00 23.10 -7.95
N GLY A 138 -4.06 21.78 -8.14
CA GLY A 138 -4.68 20.86 -7.18
C GLY A 138 -6.19 20.68 -7.36
N GLU A 139 -6.85 21.54 -8.13
CA GLU A 139 -8.25 21.35 -8.56
C GLU A 139 -8.32 20.48 -9.82
N TRP A 140 -9.52 20.08 -10.20
CA TRP A 140 -9.79 19.12 -11.26
C TRP A 140 -10.25 19.77 -12.55
N ASN A 141 -9.99 19.09 -13.65
CA ASN A 141 -10.48 19.43 -14.97
C ASN A 141 -10.77 18.14 -15.75
N ASP A 142 -11.72 18.15 -16.67
CA ASP A 142 -11.99 17.05 -17.59
C ASP A 142 -11.18 17.21 -18.88
N VAL A 143 -10.65 16.12 -19.41
CA VAL A 143 -9.89 16.11 -20.66
C VAL A 143 -10.10 14.80 -21.41
N ALA A 144 -9.74 14.79 -22.69
CA ALA A 144 -9.79 13.60 -23.52
C ALA A 144 -8.79 12.51 -23.06
N ASP A 145 -9.14 11.24 -23.28
CA ASP A 145 -8.36 10.04 -22.88
C ASP A 145 -6.86 10.14 -23.24
N ASN A 146 -6.56 10.71 -24.41
CA ASN A 146 -5.22 10.78 -24.99
C ASN A 146 -4.47 12.08 -24.68
N ALA A 147 -4.95 12.88 -23.72
CA ALA A 147 -4.30 14.12 -23.35
C ALA A 147 -2.83 13.88 -22.94
N ALA A 148 -1.92 14.65 -23.55
CA ALA A 148 -0.49 14.38 -23.43
C ALA A 148 0.04 14.67 -22.01
N MET A 149 1.08 13.94 -21.58
CA MET A 149 1.81 14.20 -20.33
C MET A 149 0.96 14.10 -19.05
N ARG A 150 -0.12 13.31 -19.05
CA ARG A 150 -0.83 12.94 -17.82
C ARG A 150 -0.28 11.64 -17.26
N TYR A 151 -0.19 11.55 -15.95
CA TYR A 151 0.38 10.43 -15.22
C TYR A 151 -0.70 9.82 -14.32
N GLY A 152 -0.89 8.51 -14.38
CA GLY A 152 -1.91 7.85 -13.57
C GLY A 152 -1.54 7.77 -12.09
N VAL A 153 -2.45 8.17 -11.21
CA VAL A 153 -2.36 7.84 -9.78
C VAL A 153 -3.28 6.67 -9.51
N VAL A 154 -2.69 5.54 -9.16
CA VAL A 154 -3.40 4.32 -8.79
C VAL A 154 -3.57 4.30 -7.29
N GLU A 155 -4.72 3.89 -6.81
CA GLU A 155 -4.97 3.52 -5.44
C GLU A 155 -5.21 2.02 -5.35
N VAL A 156 -4.41 1.34 -4.52
CA VAL A 156 -4.57 -0.07 -4.17
C VAL A 156 -5.00 -0.13 -2.72
N PRO A 157 -6.25 -0.54 -2.43
CA PRO A 157 -6.76 -0.65 -1.07
C PRO A 157 -5.87 -1.54 -0.20
N GLY A 158 -5.65 -1.10 1.04
CA GLY A 158 -4.98 -1.90 2.06
C GLY A 158 -5.83 -3.06 2.56
N PHE A 159 -5.20 -4.00 3.25
CA PHE A 159 -5.92 -5.12 3.90
C PHE A 159 -6.32 -4.82 5.35
N ILE A 160 -5.85 -3.70 5.91
CA ILE A 160 -6.06 -3.29 7.30
C ILE A 160 -6.91 -2.02 7.32
N GLN A 161 -8.01 -2.08 8.05
CA GLN A 161 -8.83 -0.94 8.42
C GLN A 161 -8.22 -0.24 9.63
N ASN A 162 -8.16 1.09 9.61
CA ASN A 162 -7.65 1.91 10.71
C ASN A 162 -6.31 1.40 11.28
N GLY A 163 -5.35 1.16 10.39
CA GLY A 163 -4.02 0.69 10.79
C GLY A 163 -3.14 1.78 11.43
N SER A 164 -3.44 3.03 11.12
CA SER A 164 -2.86 4.25 11.71
C SER A 164 -3.52 4.65 13.03
N PHE A 165 -4.69 4.07 13.35
CA PHE A 165 -5.45 4.37 14.57
C PHE A 165 -6.00 5.79 14.71
N GLU A 166 -5.95 6.58 13.63
CA GLU A 166 -6.45 7.96 13.56
C GLU A 166 -7.98 8.04 13.39
N THR A 167 -8.67 6.93 13.13
CA THR A 167 -10.11 6.93 12.82
C THR A 167 -10.89 5.86 13.60
N PRO A 168 -11.84 6.24 14.48
CA PRO A 168 -12.24 7.61 14.76
C PRO A 168 -11.18 8.37 15.56
N ASP A 169 -11.13 9.68 15.32
CA ASP A 169 -10.48 10.61 16.25
C ASP A 169 -11.17 10.48 17.62
N VAL A 170 -10.39 10.22 18.67
CA VAL A 170 -10.90 10.11 20.04
C VAL A 170 -10.15 11.01 21.00
N SER A 171 -10.87 11.49 22.01
CA SER A 171 -10.26 12.29 23.07
C SER A 171 -9.14 11.50 23.78
N PRO A 172 -8.01 12.14 24.12
CA PRO A 172 -6.91 11.49 24.81
C PRO A 172 -7.40 10.90 26.13
N GLY A 173 -6.93 9.68 26.41
CA GLY A 173 -7.28 8.99 27.65
C GLY A 173 -8.55 8.13 27.57
N ARG A 174 -9.16 7.97 26.38
CA ARG A 174 -10.35 7.13 26.22
C ARG A 174 -10.00 5.65 26.37
N LEU A 175 -10.76 4.96 27.23
CA LEU A 175 -10.63 3.53 27.50
C LEU A 175 -11.62 2.70 26.66
N PHE A 176 -11.15 1.60 26.11
CA PHE A 176 -11.96 0.59 25.41
C PHE A 176 -11.80 -0.78 26.07
N GLY A 177 -12.90 -1.42 26.44
CA GLY A 177 -12.94 -2.71 27.12
C GLY A 177 -13.38 -3.87 26.22
N PHE A 178 -13.46 -5.06 26.80
CA PHE A 178 -13.95 -6.26 26.12
C PHE A 178 -15.31 -6.04 25.45
N GLY A 179 -15.38 -6.35 24.15
CA GLY A 179 -16.58 -6.18 23.33
C GLY A 179 -16.67 -4.83 22.60
N ASP A 180 -15.79 -3.87 22.89
CA ASP A 180 -15.73 -2.61 22.15
C ASP A 180 -15.02 -2.77 20.79
N SER A 181 -15.27 -1.82 19.87
CA SER A 181 -14.65 -1.75 18.54
C SER A 181 -14.06 -0.36 18.25
N ILE A 182 -12.94 -0.34 17.54
CA ILE A 182 -12.15 0.86 17.19
C ILE A 182 -11.79 0.78 15.71
N GLY A 183 -12.57 1.44 14.84
CA GLY A 183 -12.25 1.55 13.41
C GLY A 183 -12.01 0.21 12.70
N GLY A 184 -12.70 -0.86 13.09
CA GLY A 184 -12.53 -2.21 12.54
C GLY A 184 -11.73 -3.18 13.43
N TRP A 185 -11.11 -2.70 14.49
CA TRP A 185 -10.47 -3.54 15.51
C TRP A 185 -11.42 -3.85 16.66
N ASN A 186 -11.55 -5.13 17.03
CA ASN A 186 -12.38 -5.58 18.15
C ASN A 186 -11.50 -5.95 19.35
N VAL A 187 -11.92 -5.58 20.55
CA VAL A 187 -11.30 -6.05 21.80
C VAL A 187 -11.86 -7.42 22.16
N VAL A 188 -11.02 -8.46 22.08
CA VAL A 188 -11.47 -9.87 22.18
C VAL A 188 -11.08 -10.57 23.47
N SER A 189 -10.18 -9.99 24.28
CA SER A 189 -9.92 -10.44 25.64
C SER A 189 -9.16 -9.39 26.45
N GLY A 190 -9.20 -9.55 27.77
CA GLY A 190 -8.50 -8.70 28.74
C GLY A 190 -9.44 -7.96 29.70
N ASN A 191 -8.88 -7.26 30.69
CA ASN A 191 -9.62 -6.59 31.79
C ASN A 191 -9.10 -5.17 32.09
N THR A 192 -8.12 -4.68 31.34
CA THR A 192 -7.34 -3.48 31.69
C THR A 192 -7.77 -2.24 30.91
N ALA A 193 -8.46 -2.46 29.79
CA ALA A 193 -8.88 -1.48 28.81
C ALA A 193 -7.71 -0.80 28.08
N PHE A 194 -7.86 -0.63 26.76
CA PHE A 194 -6.86 0.01 25.92
C PHE A 194 -7.02 1.53 25.93
N LEU A 195 -5.90 2.25 25.92
CA LEU A 195 -5.87 3.69 25.71
C LEU A 195 -5.61 3.98 24.22
N ILE A 196 -6.39 4.89 23.66
CA ILE A 196 -5.92 5.66 22.50
C ILE A 196 -5.43 6.99 23.07
N ASP A 197 -4.12 7.23 22.97
CA ASP A 197 -3.50 8.46 23.47
C ASP A 197 -3.33 9.45 22.33
N GLN A 198 -3.56 10.73 22.59
CA GLN A 198 -3.23 11.82 21.67
C GLN A 198 -2.03 12.59 22.18
N VAL A 199 -1.20 13.09 21.27
CA VAL A 199 0.00 13.84 21.63
C VAL A 199 -0.34 15.07 22.46
N THR A 200 0.15 15.12 23.70
CA THR A 200 0.39 16.41 24.38
C THR A 200 1.76 16.57 25.04
N ASN A 201 2.75 15.65 24.86
CA ASN A 201 4.20 15.90 25.12
C ASN A 201 5.13 14.64 25.16
N THR A 202 4.73 13.47 24.67
CA THR A 202 5.52 12.25 24.92
C THR A 202 5.41 11.18 23.85
N GLY A 203 6.43 11.09 22.98
CA GLY A 203 6.56 9.99 22.03
C GLY A 203 5.57 10.06 20.90
N GLU A 204 5.93 10.87 19.91
CA GLU A 204 5.14 11.05 18.71
C GLU A 204 4.77 9.68 18.12
N PRO A 205 3.48 9.46 17.79
CA PRO A 205 3.06 8.43 16.86
C PRO A 205 3.98 8.36 15.64
N VAL A 206 4.06 7.19 15.02
CA VAL A 206 4.83 7.00 13.79
C VAL A 206 4.22 7.80 12.64
N ASP A 207 2.90 7.93 12.66
CA ASP A 207 2.05 8.64 11.73
C ASP A 207 0.92 9.32 12.49
N GLY A 208 0.38 10.42 11.96
CA GLY A 208 -0.77 11.09 12.55
C GLY A 208 -0.55 11.60 13.98
N ASN A 209 -1.55 11.42 14.84
CA ASN A 209 -1.56 11.92 16.22
C ASN A 209 -2.07 10.89 17.27
N GLN A 210 -2.41 9.66 16.87
CA GLN A 210 -2.95 8.59 17.71
C GLN A 210 -2.13 7.29 17.60
N PHE A 211 -2.10 6.50 18.67
CA PHE A 211 -1.62 5.11 18.66
C PHE A 211 -2.42 4.28 19.67
N ILE A 212 -2.30 2.95 19.61
CA ILE A 212 -2.95 2.05 20.58
C ILE A 212 -1.95 1.58 21.64
N GLU A 213 -2.31 1.73 22.91
CA GLU A 213 -1.67 1.03 24.01
C GLU A 213 -2.27 -0.36 24.22
N ILE A 214 -1.44 -1.36 24.51
CA ILE A 214 -1.84 -2.75 24.73
C ILE A 214 -1.15 -3.31 25.97
N HIS A 215 -1.94 -3.76 26.96
CA HIS A 215 -1.41 -4.33 28.20
C HIS A 215 -2.37 -5.33 28.82
N GLY A 216 -2.10 -6.63 28.71
CA GLY A 216 -2.96 -7.69 29.26
C GLY A 216 -4.24 -7.96 28.46
N ASP A 217 -4.48 -7.20 27.41
CA ASP A 217 -5.64 -7.28 26.54
C ASP A 217 -5.22 -7.71 25.12
N THR A 218 -6.19 -8.15 24.31
CA THR A 218 -6.01 -8.53 22.91
C THR A 218 -6.99 -7.79 22.00
N ILE A 219 -6.48 -7.15 20.96
CA ILE A 219 -7.29 -6.68 19.82
C ILE A 219 -7.18 -7.62 18.64
N GLN A 220 -8.24 -7.67 17.84
CA GLN A 220 -8.34 -8.48 16.65
C GLN A 220 -8.98 -7.72 15.49
N GLN A 221 -8.45 -7.92 14.28
CA GLN A 221 -9.12 -7.58 13.03
C GLN A 221 -9.17 -8.80 12.11
N THR A 222 -10.30 -8.95 11.41
CA THR A 222 -10.39 -9.92 10.31
C THR A 222 -9.89 -9.25 9.04
N VAL A 223 -8.72 -9.68 8.59
CA VAL A 223 -8.13 -9.31 7.30
C VAL A 223 -8.90 -10.04 6.21
N THR A 224 -9.34 -9.34 5.16
CA THR A 224 -10.11 -9.91 4.04
C THR A 224 -9.45 -9.59 2.70
N GLY A 225 -9.86 -10.26 1.62
CA GLY A 225 -9.34 -9.97 0.27
C GLY A 225 -7.97 -10.58 -0.04
N LEU A 226 -7.47 -11.46 0.82
CA LEU A 226 -6.19 -12.16 0.58
C LEU A 226 -6.32 -13.16 -0.58
N LYS A 227 -5.22 -13.40 -1.29
CA LYS A 227 -5.13 -14.40 -2.35
C LYS A 227 -4.49 -15.67 -1.77
N VAL A 228 -5.19 -16.79 -1.81
CA VAL A 228 -4.68 -18.07 -1.28
C VAL A 228 -3.35 -18.44 -1.95
N GLY A 229 -2.34 -18.77 -1.15
CA GLY A 229 -0.99 -19.11 -1.58
C GLY A 229 -0.08 -17.91 -1.87
N GLN A 230 -0.61 -16.68 -1.89
CA GLN A 230 0.20 -15.47 -2.04
C GLN A 230 0.93 -15.17 -0.72
N ARG A 231 2.19 -14.75 -0.84
CA ARG A 231 2.97 -14.23 0.28
C ARG A 231 2.60 -12.78 0.56
N TYR A 232 2.46 -12.46 1.84
CA TYR A 232 2.17 -11.14 2.37
C TYR A 232 3.16 -10.77 3.47
N LYS A 233 3.28 -9.48 3.74
CA LYS A 233 4.06 -8.94 4.85
C LYS A 233 3.21 -7.99 5.68
N LEU A 234 3.05 -8.33 6.96
CA LEU A 234 2.59 -7.44 8.01
C LEU A 234 3.77 -6.54 8.40
N THR A 235 3.56 -5.23 8.41
CA THR A 235 4.46 -4.26 9.03
C THR A 235 3.70 -3.51 10.11
N TYR A 236 4.31 -3.30 11.27
CA TYR A 236 3.79 -2.45 12.33
C TYR A 236 4.96 -1.85 13.12
N TYR A 237 4.70 -0.86 13.95
CA TYR A 237 5.67 -0.30 14.86
C TYR A 237 5.26 -0.58 16.30
N ALA A 238 6.24 -0.84 17.16
CA ALA A 238 6.00 -1.12 18.57
C ALA A 238 6.99 -0.38 19.46
N THR A 239 6.54 0.04 20.64
CA THR A 239 7.41 0.59 21.69
C THR A 239 6.89 0.27 23.08
N ALA A 240 7.71 0.54 24.09
CA ALA A 240 7.33 0.50 25.50
C ALA A 240 7.05 1.92 26.01
N ARG A 241 5.98 2.08 26.78
CA ARG A 241 5.66 3.33 27.48
C ARG A 241 5.84 3.22 28.98
N THR A 242 6.13 4.36 29.59
CA THR A 242 6.34 4.46 31.03
C THR A 242 5.12 4.98 31.74
N LEU A 243 4.71 4.22 32.76
CA LEU A 243 3.85 4.70 33.83
C LEU A 243 4.61 4.57 35.16
N PRO A 244 4.44 5.53 36.10
CA PRO A 244 4.90 5.36 37.47
C PRO A 244 4.41 4.02 38.02
N ASP A 245 5.31 3.25 38.63
CA ASP A 245 5.06 1.93 39.23
C ASP A 245 4.93 0.72 38.27
N TYR A 246 5.01 0.93 36.96
CA TYR A 246 5.03 -0.16 35.97
C TYR A 246 6.46 -0.44 35.47
N PHE A 247 7.14 -1.36 36.16
CA PHE A 247 8.51 -1.78 35.85
C PHE A 247 8.59 -3.27 35.52
N GLY A 248 9.71 -3.68 34.91
CA GLY A 248 9.98 -5.07 34.57
C GLY A 248 9.85 -5.34 33.08
N SER A 249 9.63 -6.62 32.75
CA SER A 249 9.50 -7.09 31.37
C SER A 249 8.05 -7.07 30.93
N GLY A 250 7.83 -6.68 29.68
CA GLY A 250 6.56 -6.85 28.98
C GLY A 250 6.80 -7.25 27.52
N SER A 251 5.75 -7.68 26.85
CA SER A 251 5.80 -8.05 25.44
C SER A 251 4.52 -7.66 24.70
N ILE A 252 4.69 -7.24 23.44
CA ILE A 252 3.61 -7.21 22.44
C ILE A 252 3.77 -8.44 21.55
N ILE A 253 2.67 -9.17 21.37
CA ILE A 253 2.61 -10.40 20.59
C ILE A 253 1.67 -10.17 19.42
N ALA A 254 2.21 -10.19 18.21
CA ALA A 254 1.43 -10.09 16.97
C ALA A 254 1.28 -11.48 16.34
N THR A 255 0.07 -11.88 15.94
CA THR A 255 -0.17 -13.16 15.28
C THR A 255 -1.02 -12.98 14.03
N ILE A 256 -0.57 -13.54 12.90
CA ILE A 256 -1.28 -13.52 11.62
C ILE A 256 -0.89 -14.74 10.77
N GLY A 257 -1.88 -15.40 10.15
CA GLY A 257 -1.61 -16.48 9.20
C GLY A 257 -0.84 -17.67 9.80
N GLY A 258 -0.91 -17.88 11.12
CA GLY A 258 -0.16 -18.91 11.84
C GLY A 258 1.26 -18.49 12.27
N GLU A 259 1.72 -17.31 11.85
CA GLU A 259 2.99 -16.72 12.26
C GLU A 259 2.82 -15.83 13.48
N THR A 260 3.83 -15.78 14.35
CA THR A 260 3.82 -14.96 15.57
C THR A 260 5.12 -14.19 15.71
N ASP A 261 5.02 -12.88 15.97
CA ASP A 261 6.14 -12.02 16.36
C ASP A 261 6.04 -11.60 17.82
N HIS A 262 7.18 -11.56 18.50
CA HIS A 262 7.32 -11.10 19.86
C HIS A 262 8.20 -9.86 19.89
N TYR A 263 7.63 -8.74 20.32
CA TYR A 263 8.38 -7.55 20.68
C TYR A 263 8.49 -7.48 22.20
N ASP A 264 9.63 -7.97 22.72
CA ASP A 264 9.94 -7.96 24.14
C ASP A 264 10.64 -6.65 24.53
N TYR A 265 10.24 -6.08 25.65
CA TYR A 265 10.81 -4.85 26.18
C TYR A 265 10.96 -4.92 27.70
N PHE A 266 11.88 -4.12 28.23
CA PHE A 266 12.20 -4.09 29.66
C PHE A 266 12.39 -2.66 30.15
N LEU A 267 11.70 -2.34 31.25
CA LEU A 267 11.91 -1.12 32.01
C LEU A 267 12.57 -1.42 33.35
N PRO A 268 13.80 -0.93 33.59
CA PRO A 268 14.38 -0.99 34.93
C PRO A 268 13.61 -0.09 35.89
N SER A 269 13.66 -0.41 37.19
CA SER A 269 13.10 0.45 38.23
C SER A 269 13.76 1.84 38.21
N GLY A 270 12.96 2.91 38.21
CA GLY A 270 13.49 4.28 38.18
C GLY A 270 12.40 5.35 38.14
N SER A 271 12.79 6.63 38.20
CA SER A 271 11.88 7.76 38.05
C SER A 271 11.73 8.12 36.57
N TYR A 272 10.61 7.76 35.96
CA TYR A 272 10.28 8.14 34.59
C TYR A 272 9.23 9.25 34.58
N LEU A 273 9.30 10.11 33.57
CA LEU A 273 8.22 11.06 33.30
C LEU A 273 6.99 10.26 32.86
N TYR A 274 5.83 10.56 33.45
CA TYR A 274 4.55 9.98 33.02
C TYR A 274 4.44 10.08 31.51
N ASN A 275 4.05 8.98 30.86
CA ASN A 275 3.74 8.92 29.44
C ASN A 275 4.94 9.04 28.48
N SER A 276 6.18 9.21 28.95
CA SER A 276 7.36 9.25 28.06
C SER A 276 7.61 7.88 27.41
N PRO A 277 7.79 7.79 26.07
CA PRO A 277 8.36 6.58 25.50
C PRO A 277 9.77 6.41 26.07
N VAL A 278 10.13 5.17 26.37
CA VAL A 278 11.49 4.82 26.81
C VAL A 278 12.36 4.27 25.71
N SER A 279 11.73 3.82 24.63
CA SER A 279 12.41 3.36 23.42
C SER A 279 11.84 4.12 22.23
N PRO A 280 12.66 4.42 21.21
CA PRO A 280 12.12 4.76 19.90
C PRO A 280 11.23 3.62 19.39
N TRP A 281 10.26 3.98 18.55
CA TRP A 281 9.44 3.02 17.83
C TRP A 281 10.30 2.03 17.04
N ALA A 282 10.11 0.74 17.30
CA ALA A 282 10.76 -0.33 16.57
C ALA A 282 9.84 -0.83 15.46
N ARG A 283 10.28 -0.71 14.20
CA ARG A 283 9.59 -1.34 13.07
C ARG A 283 9.70 -2.85 13.14
N ARG A 284 8.57 -3.53 12.95
CA ARG A 284 8.43 -4.99 12.90
C ARG A 284 7.88 -5.38 11.54
N ASP A 285 8.42 -6.47 10.97
CA ASP A 285 8.02 -7.03 9.69
C ASP A 285 7.82 -8.55 9.88
N VAL A 286 6.63 -9.06 9.55
CA VAL A 286 6.26 -10.49 9.64
C VAL A 286 5.71 -10.94 8.30
N GLU A 287 6.37 -11.90 7.65
CA GLU A 287 5.88 -12.49 6.41
C GLU A 287 5.01 -13.71 6.70
N PHE A 288 3.89 -13.85 5.99
CA PHE A 288 3.03 -15.03 6.06
C PHE A 288 2.50 -15.39 4.66
N ILE A 289 2.11 -16.64 4.47
CA ILE A 289 1.43 -17.10 3.25
C ILE A 289 -0.05 -17.22 3.56
N ALA A 290 -0.90 -16.57 2.76
CA ALA A 290 -2.35 -16.63 2.98
C ALA A 290 -2.88 -18.05 2.73
N ALA A 291 -3.41 -18.68 3.76
CA ALA A 291 -4.04 -20.01 3.67
C ALA A 291 -5.49 -19.95 3.18
N ASP A 292 -6.16 -18.82 3.38
CA ASP A 292 -7.53 -18.52 2.96
C ASP A 292 -7.58 -17.08 2.41
N THR A 293 -8.73 -16.68 1.88
CA THR A 293 -9.07 -15.31 1.48
C THR A 293 -9.26 -14.36 2.67
N THR A 294 -9.30 -14.90 3.88
CA THR A 294 -9.35 -14.13 5.13
C THR A 294 -8.29 -14.63 6.11
N ALA A 295 -7.88 -13.77 7.04
CA ALA A 295 -6.99 -14.13 8.13
C ALA A 295 -7.28 -13.30 9.39
N SER A 296 -7.11 -13.90 10.56
CA SER A 296 -7.21 -13.19 11.83
C SER A 296 -5.87 -12.56 12.19
N LEU A 297 -5.82 -11.23 12.28
CA LEU A 297 -4.69 -10.50 12.85
C LEU A 297 -5.00 -10.16 14.31
N THR A 298 -4.13 -10.56 15.23
CA THR A 298 -4.26 -10.20 16.65
C THR A 298 -3.01 -9.51 17.16
N PHE A 299 -3.19 -8.52 18.04
CA PHE A 299 -2.14 -7.99 18.89
C PHE A 299 -2.52 -8.20 20.36
N SER A 300 -1.63 -8.80 21.13
CA SER A 300 -1.82 -9.05 22.57
C SER A 300 -0.67 -8.47 23.38
N GLY A 301 -0.99 -7.86 24.52
CA GLY A 301 0.00 -7.35 25.46
C GLY A 301 0.09 -8.25 26.68
N THR A 302 1.26 -8.36 27.29
CA THR A 302 1.39 -9.01 28.61
C THR A 302 0.76 -8.13 29.70
N ALA A 303 0.07 -8.74 30.66
CA ALA A 303 -0.53 -8.04 31.81
C ALA A 303 0.48 -7.64 32.90
N ALA A 304 1.75 -7.97 32.72
CA ALA A 304 2.83 -7.68 33.63
C ALA A 304 3.82 -6.73 32.97
N GLY A 305 4.41 -5.87 33.79
CA GLY A 305 5.41 -4.90 33.34
C GLY A 305 4.78 -3.66 32.69
N PRO A 306 5.55 -2.93 31.88
CA PRO A 306 5.08 -1.70 31.25
C PRO A 306 4.04 -1.91 30.16
N LEU A 307 3.30 -0.84 29.88
CA LEU A 307 2.41 -0.77 28.73
C LEU A 307 3.21 -0.87 27.43
N GLY A 308 2.72 -1.69 26.50
CA GLY A 308 3.18 -1.68 25.12
C GLY A 308 2.35 -0.70 24.31
N ALA A 309 2.91 -0.14 23.25
CA ALA A 309 2.17 0.63 22.25
C ALA A 309 2.45 0.10 20.84
N ILE A 310 1.44 0.14 19.97
CA ILE A 310 1.54 -0.22 18.55
C ILE A 310 1.01 0.90 17.66
N ASP A 311 1.56 0.99 16.44
CA ASP A 311 1.18 1.99 15.46
C ASP A 311 1.50 1.56 14.01
N ALA A 312 0.99 2.31 13.02
CA ALA A 312 1.26 2.15 11.59
C ALA A 312 1.14 0.70 11.07
N VAL A 313 0.07 0.00 11.47
CA VAL A 313 -0.19 -1.40 11.11
C VAL A 313 -0.64 -1.49 9.65
N ARG A 314 0.07 -2.28 8.85
CA ARG A 314 -0.26 -2.50 7.44
C ARG A 314 0.08 -3.91 6.99
N ILE A 315 -0.68 -4.41 6.03
CA ILE A 315 -0.34 -5.63 5.28
C ILE A 315 -0.14 -5.26 3.83
N THR A 316 0.91 -5.80 3.21
CA THR A 316 1.20 -5.62 1.79
C THR A 316 1.48 -6.97 1.14
N ALA A 317 1.08 -7.13 -0.13
CA ALA A 317 1.48 -8.31 -0.89
C ALA A 317 2.99 -8.25 -1.13
N VAL A 318 3.68 -9.36 -0.93
CA VAL A 318 5.10 -9.51 -1.30
C VAL A 318 5.12 -10.06 -2.73
N PRO A 319 5.51 -9.27 -3.74
CA PRO A 319 5.53 -9.74 -5.11
C PRO A 319 6.45 -10.96 -5.22
N GLU A 320 5.96 -12.04 -5.84
CA GLU A 320 6.85 -13.14 -6.23
C GLU A 320 7.94 -12.57 -7.14
N PRO A 321 9.22 -12.96 -6.98
CA PRO A 321 10.25 -12.56 -7.92
C PRO A 321 9.79 -12.93 -9.32
N SER A 322 9.74 -11.93 -10.20
CA SER A 322 9.21 -12.15 -11.55
C SER A 322 9.93 -13.33 -12.17
N THR A 323 9.19 -14.29 -12.72
CA THR A 323 9.78 -15.47 -13.36
C THR A 323 10.77 -15.06 -14.46
N ALA A 324 10.62 -13.85 -15.02
CA ALA A 324 11.57 -13.20 -15.92
C ALA A 324 12.97 -12.93 -15.30
N ALA A 325 13.06 -12.55 -14.02
CA ALA A 325 14.33 -12.36 -13.33
C ALA A 325 15.08 -13.69 -13.11
N ILE A 326 14.33 -14.78 -12.86
CA ILE A 326 14.90 -16.13 -12.72
C ILE A 326 15.49 -16.63 -14.05
N PHE A 327 14.84 -16.34 -15.19
CA PHE A 327 15.36 -16.71 -16.52
C PHE A 327 16.59 -15.90 -16.95
N LEU A 328 16.70 -14.62 -16.57
CA LEU A 328 17.87 -13.79 -16.89
C LEU A 328 19.14 -14.23 -16.13
N LEU A 329 19.00 -14.71 -14.90
CA LEU A 329 20.12 -15.28 -14.13
C LEU A 329 20.50 -16.70 -14.61
N GLY A 330 19.52 -17.52 -15.00
CA GLY A 330 19.77 -18.87 -15.54
C GLY A 330 20.38 -18.88 -16.95
N GLY A 331 20.11 -17.85 -17.76
CA GLY A 331 20.58 -17.75 -19.14
C GLY A 331 22.06 -17.38 -19.33
N MET A 332 22.71 -16.77 -18.32
CA MET A 332 24.13 -16.37 -18.41
C MET A 332 25.13 -17.42 -17.94
N LEU A 333 24.69 -18.54 -17.35
CA LEU A 333 25.59 -19.62 -16.91
C LEU A 333 25.76 -20.77 -17.94
N GLY A 334 25.04 -20.71 -19.06
CA GLY A 334 24.96 -21.80 -20.05
C GLY A 334 25.92 -21.75 -21.25
N MET A 335 26.74 -20.71 -21.41
CA MET A 335 27.67 -20.60 -22.55
C MET A 335 29.11 -20.35 -22.11
N ALA A 336 29.83 -21.42 -21.74
CA ALA A 336 31.27 -21.57 -22.03
C ALA A 336 31.85 -22.87 -21.45
N ILE A 337 31.46 -24.05 -21.97
CA ILE A 337 32.35 -25.23 -21.91
C ILE A 337 32.33 -25.93 -23.28
N ARG A 338 33.25 -25.55 -24.17
CA ARG A 338 33.62 -26.37 -25.34
C ARG A 338 34.54 -27.50 -24.87
N PRO A 339 34.25 -28.78 -25.16
CA PRO A 339 35.20 -29.85 -24.90
C PRO A 339 36.40 -29.77 -25.86
N LYS A 340 37.62 -29.74 -25.32
CA LYS A 340 38.85 -29.99 -26.10
C LYS A 340 38.82 -31.43 -26.61
N ARG A 341 38.82 -31.62 -27.93
CA ARG A 341 39.11 -32.92 -28.55
C ARG A 341 40.60 -33.22 -28.34
N ASN A 342 40.90 -34.21 -27.51
CA ASN A 342 42.24 -34.82 -27.46
C ASN A 342 42.42 -35.70 -28.69
N ALA A 343 43.35 -35.32 -29.57
CA ALA A 343 43.83 -36.19 -30.64
C ALA A 343 44.78 -37.23 -30.03
N SER A 344 44.34 -38.48 -29.97
CA SER A 344 45.19 -39.61 -29.56
C SER A 344 45.94 -40.14 -30.77
N ALA A 345 47.26 -40.26 -30.62
CA ALA A 345 48.19 -40.74 -31.64
C ALA A 345 47.91 -42.20 -32.03
N ILE A 346 47.88 -42.46 -33.33
CA ILE A 346 47.80 -43.80 -33.92
C ILE A 346 49.23 -44.36 -33.97
N THR A 347 49.55 -45.31 -33.10
CA THR A 347 50.69 -46.22 -33.27
C THR A 347 50.20 -47.52 -33.94
N ARG A 348 50.69 -47.78 -35.16
CA ARG A 348 50.50 -49.06 -35.88
C ARG A 348 51.57 -50.08 -35.44
N PRO A 349 51.26 -51.38 -35.35
CA PRO A 349 52.27 -52.42 -35.21
C PRO A 349 52.83 -52.86 -36.58
N LEU A 350 54.13 -53.16 -36.61
CA LEU A 350 54.85 -53.78 -37.72
C LEU A 350 54.52 -55.28 -37.80
N VAL A 351 54.23 -55.76 -39.01
CA VAL A 351 54.29 -57.18 -39.38
C VAL A 351 55.17 -57.30 -40.64
N LYS A 352 56.43 -57.67 -40.44
CA LYS A 352 57.03 -58.93 -40.88
C LYS A 352 58.35 -59.15 -40.16
#